data_AF-A0A1W9RGK0-F1
#
_entry.id   AF-A0A1W9RGK0-F1
#
_cell.length_a   1.000
_cell.length_b   1.000
_cell.length_c   1.000
_cell.angle_alpha   90.00
_cell.angle_beta   90.00
_cell.angle_gamma   90.00
#
_symmetry.space_group_name_H-M   'P 1'
#
loop_
_entity.id
_entity.type
_entity.pdbx_description
1 polymer ?
#
loop_
_entity_poly.entity_id
_entity_poly.type
_entity_poly.pdbx_seq_one_letter_code
_entity_poly.pdbx_strand_id
1 'polypeptide(L)' 'MDKTRAARNRTITLSQPEREYYREELLRISKPVATNTIENKMVNNDIFEILDFLPSGVGVGLR' A
#
# COMPACT_ATOMS: atom_id res chain seq x y z
N MET A 1 24.91 -7.61 1.13
CA MET A 1 24.97 -6.32 1.86
C MET A 1 23.76 -6.24 2.77
N ASP A 2 23.97 -6.41 4.07
CA ASP A 2 22.89 -6.24 5.05
C ASP A 2 22.51 -4.76 5.14
N LYS A 3 21.25 -4.46 4.81
CA LYS A 3 20.71 -3.11 4.96
C LYS A 3 20.40 -2.87 6.43
N THR A 4 21.15 -1.98 7.08
CA THR A 4 20.87 -1.53 8.45
C THR A 4 19.45 -0.96 8.52
N ARG A 5 18.56 -1.64 9.23
CA ARG A 5 17.16 -1.22 9.38
C ARG A 5 17.06 -0.18 10.48
N ALA A 6 16.34 0.92 10.22
CA ALA A 6 16.01 1.88 11.26
C ALA A 6 15.23 1.17 12.38
N ALA A 7 15.49 1.50 13.65
CA ALA A 7 14.94 0.80 14.81
C ALA A 7 13.40 0.76 14.86
N ARG A 8 12.72 1.67 14.14
CA ARG A 8 11.25 1.76 14.07
C ARG A 8 10.64 1.09 12.84
N ASN A 9 11.46 0.65 11.87
CA ASN A 9 10.96 0.02 10.65
C ASN A 9 10.64 -1.45 10.92
N ARG A 10 9.34 -1.78 10.98
CA ARG A 10 8.87 -3.16 10.96
C ARG A 10 9.00 -3.69 9.53
N THR A 11 10.08 -4.43 9.26
CA THR A 11 10.28 -5.09 7.97
C THR A 11 9.66 -6.48 8.03
N ILE A 12 8.77 -6.78 7.10
CA ILE A 12 8.28 -8.14 6.85
C ILE A 12 9.05 -8.68 5.65
N THR A 13 9.69 -9.82 5.81
CA THR A 13 10.38 -10.52 4.71
C THR A 13 9.45 -11.60 4.17
N LEU A 14 9.03 -11.47 2.91
CA LEU A 14 8.19 -12.46 2.25
C LEU A 14 9.05 -13.50 1.52
N SER A 15 8.71 -14.77 1.68
CA SER A 15 9.17 -15.89 0.86
C SER A 15 8.65 -15.76 -0.58
N GLN A 16 9.20 -16.55 -1.51
CA GLN A 16 8.75 -16.52 -2.91
C GLN A 16 7.26 -16.86 -3.07
N PRO A 17 6.71 -17.91 -2.43
CA PRO A 17 5.28 -18.22 -2.52
C PRO A 17 4.39 -17.14 -1.93
N GLU A 18 4.79 -16.54 -0.80
CA GLU A 18 4.04 -15.42 -0.20
C GLU A 18 4.04 -14.19 -1.10
N ARG A 19 5.16 -13.89 -1.78
CA ARG A 19 5.22 -12.80 -2.76
C ARG A 19 4.26 -13.02 -3.92
N GLU A 20 4.18 -14.25 -4.44
CA GLU A 20 3.27 -14.59 -5.54
C GLU A 20 1.82 -14.45 -5.09
N TYR A 21 1.48 -15.02 -3.93
CA TYR A 21 0.15 -14.94 -3.33
C TYR A 21 -0.31 -13.49 -3.10
N TYR A 22 0.47 -12.68 -2.36
CA TYR A 22 0.06 -11.33 -2.04
C TYR A 22 0.07 -10.37 -3.23
N ARG A 23 0.84 -10.67 -4.28
CA ARG A 23 0.87 -9.84 -5.50
C ARG A 23 -0.48 -9.79 -6.18
N GLU A 24 -1.24 -10.90 -6.15
CA GLU A 24 -2.57 -10.99 -6.77
C GLU A 24 -3.62 -10.14 -6.06
N GLU A 25 -3.41 -9.84 -4.77
CA GLU A 25 -4.33 -9.06 -3.95
C GLU A 25 -4.06 -7.55 -3.98
N LEU A 26 -2.98 -7.11 -4.66
CA LEU A 26 -2.60 -5.70 -4.72
C LEU A 26 -3.55 -4.91 -5.61
N LEU A 27 -4.25 -3.96 -5.01
CA LEU A 27 -5.06 -3.00 -5.74
C LEU A 27 -4.17 -1.88 -6.29
N ARG A 28 -4.36 -1.57 -7.58
CA ARG A 28 -3.74 -0.42 -8.24
C ARG A 28 -4.79 0.60 -8.63
N ILE A 29 -4.72 1.77 -8.02
CA ILE A 29 -5.65 2.89 -8.24
C ILE A 29 -5.12 3.72 -9.41
N SER A 30 -5.98 3.97 -10.39
CA SER A 30 -5.68 4.82 -11.56
C SER A 30 -6.84 5.74 -11.95
N LYS A 31 -7.89 5.77 -11.10
CA LYS A 31 -9.11 6.56 -11.26
C LYS A 31 -9.76 6.72 -9.88
N PRO A 32 -10.66 7.71 -9.70
CA PRO A 32 -11.39 7.87 -8.45
C PRO A 32 -12.08 6.58 -8.00
N VAL A 33 -11.90 6.23 -6.72
CA VAL A 33 -12.48 5.02 -6.10
C VAL A 33 -13.37 5.39 -4.91
N ALA A 34 -14.37 4.56 -4.65
CA ALA A 34 -15.22 4.68 -3.47
C ALA A 34 -14.60 3.96 -2.26
N THR A 35 -14.98 4.35 -1.04
CA THR A 35 -14.43 3.78 0.20
C THR A 35 -14.56 2.26 0.26
N ASN A 36 -15.73 1.73 -0.12
CA ASN A 36 -16.00 0.29 -0.16
C ASN A 36 -15.10 -0.48 -1.14
N THR A 37 -14.45 0.21 -2.10
CA THR A 37 -13.59 -0.40 -3.11
C THR A 37 -12.19 -0.69 -2.55
N ILE A 38 -11.74 0.12 -1.59
CA ILE A 38 -10.41 0.03 -0.98
C ILE A 38 -10.43 -0.54 0.44
N GLU A 39 -11.61 -0.74 1.01
CA GLU A 39 -11.80 -1.32 2.34
C GLU A 39 -11.23 -2.74 2.42
N ASN A 40 -10.38 -2.99 3.42
CA ASN A 40 -9.68 -4.27 3.62
C ASN A 40 -8.86 -4.74 2.39
N LYS A 41 -8.40 -3.80 1.55
CA LYS A 41 -7.52 -4.07 0.41
C LYS A 41 -6.12 -3.49 0.63
N MET A 42 -5.13 -4.15 0.06
CA MET A 42 -3.75 -3.65 0.04
C MET A 42 -3.56 -2.79 -1.22
N VAL A 43 -3.30 -1.49 -1.04
CA VAL A 43 -3.04 -0.57 -2.16
C VAL A 43 -1.53 -0.47 -2.39
N ASN A 44 -1.08 -0.70 -3.62
CA ASN A 44 0.32 -0.57 -4.01
C ASN A 44 0.48 0.50 -5.10
N ASN A 45 0.49 1.76 -4.67
CA ASN A 45 0.65 2.95 -5.51
C ASN A 45 1.62 3.92 -4.84
N ASP A 46 2.22 4.82 -5.61
CA ASP A 46 2.78 6.04 -5.04
C ASP A 46 1.65 6.87 -4.46
N ILE A 47 1.74 7.21 -3.18
CA ILE A 47 0.69 7.93 -2.48
C ILE A 47 0.42 9.28 -3.12
N PHE A 48 1.44 9.99 -3.61
CA PHE A 48 1.30 11.33 -4.18
C PHE A 48 0.63 11.32 -5.56
N GLU A 49 0.76 10.21 -6.30
CA GLU A 49 0.11 10.04 -7.61
C GLU A 49 -1.40 9.76 -7.49
N ILE A 50 -1.86 9.22 -6.36
CA ILE A 50 -3.24 8.75 -6.22
C ILE A 50 -4.10 9.59 -5.27
N LEU A 51 -3.56 10.67 -4.69
CA LEU A 51 -4.30 11.52 -3.73
C LEU A 51 -5.67 11.96 -4.27
N ASP A 52 -5.71 12.38 -5.54
CA ASP A 52 -6.93 12.86 -6.19
C ASP A 52 -7.95 11.75 -6.50
N PHE A 53 -7.52 10.49 -6.41
CA PHE A 53 -8.35 9.32 -6.67
C PHE A 53 -8.90 8.69 -5.39
N LEU A 54 -8.38 9.07 -4.23
CA LEU A 54 -8.85 8.55 -2.95
C LEU A 54 -10.20 9.17 -2.55
N PRO A 55 -11.04 8.42 -1.81
CA PRO A 55 -12.26 8.97 -1.24
C PRO A 55 -11.98 10.15 -0.31
N SER A 56 -12.90 11.13 -0.27
CA SER A 56 -12.82 12.24 0.68
C SER A 56 -12.78 11.74 2.12
N GLY A 57 -11.90 12.31 2.94
CA GLY A 57 -11.73 11.93 4.35
C GLY A 57 -10.64 10.89 4.61
N VAL A 58 -10.00 10.33 3.57
CA VAL A 58 -8.76 9.58 3.73
C VAL A 58 -7.63 10.56 4.07
N GLY A 59 -7.32 10.67 5.35
CA GLY A 59 -6.18 11.44 5.83
C GLY A 59 -4.88 10.66 5.63
N VAL A 60 -3.97 11.18 4.82
CA VAL A 60 -2.59 10.66 4.77
C VAL A 60 -1.85 11.25 5.96
N GLY A 61 -1.48 10.40 6.91
CA GLY A 61 -0.72 10.79 8.09
C GLY A 61 0.72 11.16 7.74
N LEU A 62 0.93 12.35 7.19
CA LEU A 62 2.24 12.96 7.03
C LEU A 62 2.67 13.49 8.40
N ARG A 63 3.42 12.68 9.15
CA ARG A 63 4.12 13.07 10.38
C ARG A 63 5.58 12.68 10.30
#